data_AF-A0A1H0CA50-F1
#
_entry.id   AF-A0A1H0CA50-F1
#
_cell.length_a   1.000
_cell.length_b   1.000
_cell.length_c   1.000
_cell.angle_alpha   90.00
_cell.angle_beta   90.00
_cell.angle_gamma   90.00
#
_symmetry.space_group_name_H-M   'P 1'
#
loop_
_entity.id
_entity.type
_entity.pdbx_description
1 polymer ?
#
loop_
_entity_poly.entity_id
_entity_poly.type
_entity_poly.pdbx_seq_one_letter_code
_entity_poly.pdbx_strand_id
1 'polypeptide(L)'
;MDDRMMARGLAWFGIGLGLAETLAPRRVAWATGLQGHEGTLQLYGLREIATGVAILAAAEPERHLGLRVAGDLLDAGLLGLRAMPANPRRGRTLAAALAVAPVVILDTAIWLKARDRARFVPPNPADLPYVRYRATVETVGPDEEATIDRIIASQTRLHARNLEIFGRPVRASHGKMHGAAIGELEVLPNLPPWLRQGLFAEQARYPVVARLANVPGEIASDAVATQRGFAFKVIGVPGTMLPEHARERTQDFVLDSGDRFAAGTAAQFLANHRALEHGSQIPDGVKAAISSVSRAGNAALDAVGAGSALLDFFGHPRVHPLAEAYFSQAPLRFGDYIAKLAVVPMGPAQRALADAPVEIGTDPDALRTATVGYLRDHDATFDVRVQLCTDLDRMPVEDASAEWRENESPYQTVARLRFPRQEAFSPERRAHVDEALSFCVSHSLAAHRPLGSINRARLRAYPALARLRRQAGNRPVQEPRSIAEIPA
;
A
#
# COMPACT_ATOMS: atom_id res chain seq x y z
N MET A 1 -5.09 -8.78 -0.69
CA MET A 1 -5.76 -9.33 -1.90
C MET A 1 -7.14 -8.66 -2.00
N ASP A 2 -7.69 -8.41 -3.20
CA ASP A 2 -9.02 -7.79 -3.34
C ASP A 2 -10.12 -8.72 -2.77
N ASP A 3 -10.93 -8.21 -1.84
CA ASP A 3 -12.00 -8.94 -1.17
C ASP A 3 -13.00 -9.52 -2.21
N ARG A 4 -13.21 -8.83 -3.34
CA ARG A 4 -14.06 -9.30 -4.46
C ARG A 4 -13.49 -10.50 -5.16
N MET A 5 -12.20 -10.45 -5.51
CA MET A 5 -11.52 -11.55 -6.18
C MET A 5 -11.50 -12.79 -5.29
N MET A 6 -11.27 -12.60 -3.98
CA MET A 6 -11.28 -13.69 -3.01
C MET A 6 -12.68 -14.29 -2.83
N ALA A 7 -13.72 -13.46 -2.74
CA ALA A 7 -15.12 -13.92 -2.69
C ALA A 7 -15.51 -14.73 -3.93
N ARG A 8 -15.07 -14.32 -5.13
CA ARG A 8 -15.28 -15.09 -6.37
C ARG A 8 -14.52 -16.43 -6.35
N GLY A 9 -13.30 -16.45 -5.81
CA GLY A 9 -12.53 -17.69 -5.63
C GLY A 9 -13.23 -18.68 -4.68
N LEU A 10 -13.74 -18.17 -3.55
CA LEU A 10 -14.51 -18.95 -2.58
C LEU A 10 -15.82 -19.49 -3.17
N ALA A 11 -16.49 -18.70 -4.02
CA ALA A 11 -17.68 -19.15 -4.74
C ALA A 11 -17.38 -20.32 -5.68
N TRP A 12 -16.29 -20.26 -6.45
CA TRP A 12 -15.87 -21.39 -7.30
C TRP A 12 -15.47 -22.63 -6.50
N PHE A 13 -14.80 -22.45 -5.36
CA PHE A 13 -14.49 -23.54 -4.44
C PHE A 13 -15.77 -24.21 -3.92
N GLY A 14 -16.75 -23.42 -3.48
CA GLY A 14 -18.07 -23.91 -3.03
C GLY A 14 -18.80 -24.71 -4.11
N ILE A 15 -18.83 -24.22 -5.35
CA ILE A 15 -19.42 -24.96 -6.49
C ILE A 15 -18.72 -26.32 -6.69
N GLY A 16 -17.38 -26.35 -6.63
CA GLY A 16 -16.61 -27.59 -6.78
C GLY A 16 -16.91 -28.60 -5.68
N LEU A 17 -16.98 -28.15 -4.42
CA LEU A 17 -17.35 -28.99 -3.28
C LEU A 17 -18.79 -29.49 -3.40
N GLY A 18 -19.74 -28.60 -3.75
CA GLY A 18 -21.14 -28.96 -3.89
C GLY A 18 -21.42 -29.95 -5.03
N LEU A 19 -20.65 -29.87 -6.12
CA LEU A 19 -20.67 -30.89 -7.18
C LEU A 19 -20.18 -32.25 -6.67
N ALA A 20 -19.12 -32.28 -5.86
CA ALA A 20 -18.61 -33.53 -5.27
C ALA A 20 -19.64 -34.16 -4.31
N GLU A 21 -20.29 -33.36 -3.48
CA GLU A 21 -21.35 -33.78 -2.56
C GLU A 21 -22.61 -34.27 -3.28
N THR A 22 -22.98 -33.63 -4.39
CA THR A 22 -24.17 -34.01 -5.17
C THR A 22 -23.94 -35.26 -6.01
N LEU A 23 -22.80 -35.35 -6.70
CA LEU A 23 -22.50 -36.39 -7.68
C LEU A 23 -21.83 -37.63 -7.07
N ALA A 24 -21.11 -37.47 -5.95
CA ALA A 24 -20.40 -38.55 -5.28
C ALA A 24 -20.64 -38.60 -3.75
N PRO A 25 -21.89 -38.49 -3.27
CA PRO A 25 -22.20 -38.36 -1.84
C PRO A 25 -21.65 -39.52 -1.00
N ARG A 26 -21.67 -40.76 -1.53
CA ARG A 26 -21.13 -41.93 -0.82
C ARG A 26 -19.62 -41.83 -0.57
N ARG A 27 -18.87 -41.26 -1.52
CA ARG A 27 -17.42 -41.07 -1.40
C ARG A 27 -17.11 -39.96 -0.40
N VAL A 28 -17.85 -38.86 -0.47
CA VAL A 28 -17.72 -37.75 0.47
C VAL A 28 -18.09 -38.19 1.89
N ALA A 29 -19.21 -38.91 2.06
CA ALA A 29 -19.64 -39.46 3.33
C ALA A 29 -18.60 -40.43 3.93
N TRP A 30 -17.94 -41.22 3.07
CA TRP A 30 -16.89 -42.12 3.53
C TRP A 30 -15.65 -41.40 4.02
N ALA A 31 -15.23 -40.35 3.29
CA ALA A 31 -14.07 -39.53 3.61
C ALA A 31 -14.27 -38.70 4.89
N THR A 32 -15.47 -38.17 5.09
CA THR A 32 -15.82 -37.27 6.21
C THR A 32 -16.36 -38.00 7.44
N GLY A 33 -16.61 -39.31 7.35
CA GLY A 33 -17.20 -40.08 8.45
C GLY A 33 -18.71 -39.85 8.64
N LEU A 34 -19.39 -39.35 7.61
CA LEU A 34 -20.82 -39.04 7.56
C LEU A 34 -21.66 -40.11 6.85
N GLN A 35 -21.19 -41.35 6.73
CA GLN A 35 -21.97 -42.41 6.05
C GLN A 35 -23.36 -42.57 6.70
N GLY A 36 -24.38 -42.75 5.87
CA GLY A 36 -25.79 -42.71 6.27
C GLY A 36 -26.41 -41.31 6.22
N HIS A 37 -25.67 -40.28 5.81
CA HIS A 37 -26.15 -38.89 5.62
C HIS A 37 -26.02 -38.44 4.16
N GLU A 38 -25.99 -39.38 3.22
CA GLU A 38 -25.77 -39.08 1.79
C GLU A 38 -26.84 -38.11 1.27
N GLY A 39 -28.11 -38.26 1.67
CA GLY A 39 -29.17 -37.33 1.28
C GLY A 39 -28.99 -35.92 1.83
N THR A 40 -28.48 -35.78 3.06
CA THR A 40 -28.14 -34.48 3.65
C THR A 40 -26.97 -33.84 2.93
N LEU A 41 -25.93 -34.61 2.60
CA LEU A 41 -24.79 -34.14 1.82
C LEU A 41 -25.21 -33.67 0.43
N GLN A 42 -26.10 -34.38 -0.25
CA GLN A 42 -26.62 -33.93 -1.55
C GLN A 42 -27.40 -32.61 -1.44
N LEU A 43 -28.19 -32.43 -0.37
CA LEU A 43 -28.91 -31.18 -0.12
C LEU A 43 -27.94 -30.01 0.13
N TYR A 44 -26.91 -30.23 0.95
CA TYR A 44 -25.87 -29.24 1.21
C TYR A 44 -25.06 -28.93 -0.05
N GLY A 45 -24.76 -29.92 -0.87
CA GLY A 45 -24.07 -29.72 -2.14
C GLY A 45 -24.86 -28.89 -3.13
N LEU A 46 -26.19 -29.10 -3.23
CA LEU A 46 -27.07 -28.25 -4.04
C LEU A 46 -27.12 -26.81 -3.50
N ARG A 47 -27.12 -26.63 -2.17
CA ARG A 47 -27.04 -25.31 -1.53
C ARG A 47 -25.72 -24.61 -1.88
N GLU A 48 -24.59 -25.29 -1.76
CA GLU A 48 -23.26 -24.72 -2.09
C GLU A 48 -23.15 -24.30 -3.55
N ILE A 49 -23.72 -25.07 -4.48
CA ILE A 49 -23.77 -24.69 -5.89
C ILE A 49 -24.62 -23.42 -6.07
N ALA A 50 -25.80 -23.37 -5.46
CA ALA A 50 -26.72 -22.23 -5.59
C ALA A 50 -26.14 -20.94 -4.98
N THR A 51 -25.55 -21.01 -3.79
CA THR A 51 -24.89 -19.86 -3.14
C THR A 51 -23.68 -19.39 -3.94
N GLY A 52 -22.86 -20.31 -4.46
CA GLY A 52 -21.72 -19.98 -5.32
C GLY A 52 -22.13 -19.27 -6.61
N VAL A 53 -23.19 -19.74 -7.30
CA VAL A 53 -23.74 -19.08 -8.49
C VAL A 53 -24.26 -17.67 -8.16
N ALA A 54 -24.98 -17.52 -7.04
CA ALA A 54 -25.48 -16.22 -6.61
C ALA A 54 -24.36 -15.21 -6.32
N ILE A 55 -23.26 -15.64 -5.68
CA ILE A 55 -22.09 -14.80 -5.41
C ILE A 55 -21.40 -14.39 -6.72
N LEU A 56 -21.25 -15.30 -7.68
CA LEU A 56 -20.62 -15.00 -8.97
C LEU A 56 -21.46 -14.05 -9.84
N ALA A 57 -22.78 -14.11 -9.72
CA ALA A 57 -23.71 -13.23 -10.42
C ALA A 57 -23.84 -11.84 -9.77
N ALA A 58 -23.39 -11.67 -8.53
CA ALA A 58 -23.53 -10.42 -7.80
C ALA A 58 -22.53 -9.34 -8.26
N ALA A 59 -22.99 -8.09 -8.27
CA ALA A 59 -22.13 -6.92 -8.48
C ALA A 59 -21.13 -6.71 -7.32
N GLU A 60 -21.49 -7.16 -6.11
CA GLU A 60 -20.67 -7.10 -4.90
C GLU A 60 -20.60 -8.50 -4.25
N PRO A 61 -19.77 -9.41 -4.79
CA PRO A 61 -19.64 -10.80 -4.34
C PRO A 61 -19.38 -10.97 -2.83
N GLU A 62 -18.50 -10.13 -2.28
CA GLU A 62 -18.08 -10.09 -0.88
C GLU A 62 -19.24 -9.87 0.11
N ARG A 63 -20.29 -9.14 -0.31
CA ARG A 63 -21.50 -8.93 0.51
C ARG A 63 -22.40 -10.16 0.56
N HIS A 64 -22.36 -10.96 -0.50
CA HIS A 64 -23.21 -12.14 -0.66
C HIS A 64 -22.61 -13.38 0.02
N LEU A 65 -21.36 -13.32 0.49
CA LEU A 65 -20.73 -14.37 1.31
C LEU A 65 -21.52 -14.68 2.59
N GLY A 66 -22.37 -13.77 3.08
CA GLY A 66 -23.25 -14.04 4.22
C GLY A 66 -24.18 -15.25 4.00
N LEU A 67 -24.56 -15.54 2.74
CA LEU A 67 -25.32 -16.75 2.39
C LEU A 67 -24.50 -18.02 2.59
N ARG A 68 -23.19 -17.96 2.32
CA ARG A 68 -22.23 -19.05 2.52
C ARG A 68 -21.93 -19.26 4.01
N VAL A 69 -21.69 -18.18 4.75
CA VAL A 69 -21.51 -18.23 6.22
C VAL A 69 -22.69 -18.92 6.91
N ALA A 70 -23.93 -18.62 6.50
CA ALA A 70 -25.11 -19.30 7.03
C ALA A 70 -25.12 -20.81 6.70
N GLY A 71 -24.71 -21.17 5.48
CA GLY A 71 -24.55 -22.56 5.04
C GLY A 71 -23.49 -23.32 5.84
N ASP A 72 -22.32 -22.72 6.01
CA ASP A 72 -21.18 -23.27 6.74
C ASP A 72 -21.51 -23.53 8.21
N LEU A 73 -22.33 -22.68 8.85
CA LEU A 73 -22.78 -22.89 10.22
C LEU A 73 -23.68 -24.14 10.34
N LEU A 74 -24.51 -24.41 9.34
CA LEU A 74 -25.33 -25.64 9.29
C LEU A 74 -24.46 -26.89 9.12
N ASP A 75 -23.43 -26.80 8.29
CA ASP A 75 -22.50 -27.91 8.02
C ASP A 75 -21.63 -28.20 9.24
N ALA A 76 -21.12 -27.15 9.89
CA ALA A 76 -20.39 -27.23 11.14
C ALA A 76 -21.26 -27.83 12.26
N GLY A 77 -22.56 -27.49 12.30
CA GLY A 77 -23.52 -28.11 13.21
C GLY A 77 -23.66 -29.62 13.00
N LEU A 78 -23.78 -30.06 11.74
CA LEU A 78 -23.82 -31.48 11.39
C LEU A 78 -22.53 -32.21 11.78
N LEU A 79 -21.37 -31.64 11.45
CA LEU A 79 -20.06 -32.19 11.80
C LEU A 79 -19.86 -32.23 13.32
N GLY A 80 -20.29 -31.20 14.05
CA GLY A 80 -20.20 -31.13 15.51
C GLY A 80 -21.04 -32.22 16.19
N LEU A 81 -22.30 -32.40 15.77
CA LEU A 81 -23.15 -33.48 16.26
C LEU A 81 -22.54 -34.87 15.98
N ARG A 82 -21.83 -35.02 14.87
CA ARG A 82 -21.21 -36.28 14.45
C ARG A 82 -19.79 -36.47 14.97
N ALA A 83 -19.17 -35.46 15.56
CA ALA A 83 -17.91 -35.59 16.27
C ALA A 83 -18.08 -36.16 17.70
N MET A 84 -19.32 -36.31 18.17
CA MET A 84 -19.65 -36.85 19.48
C MET A 84 -19.10 -38.27 19.70
N PRO A 85 -18.80 -38.68 20.95
CA PRO A 85 -18.18 -39.98 21.26
C PRO A 85 -18.96 -41.21 20.74
N ALA A 86 -20.27 -41.07 20.55
CA ALA A 86 -21.14 -42.13 20.03
C ALA A 86 -20.90 -42.46 18.54
N ASN A 87 -20.18 -41.62 17.79
CA ASN A 87 -19.83 -41.92 16.40
C ASN A 87 -18.52 -42.74 16.33
N PRO A 88 -18.55 -44.00 15.87
CA PRO A 88 -17.34 -44.81 15.71
C PRO A 88 -16.35 -44.23 14.68
N ARG A 89 -16.78 -43.24 13.88
CA ARG A 89 -15.97 -42.57 12.86
C ARG A 89 -15.63 -41.11 13.22
N ARG A 90 -15.80 -40.72 14.48
CA ARG A 90 -15.55 -39.34 14.97
C ARG A 90 -14.21 -38.75 14.57
N GLY A 91 -13.15 -39.58 14.44
CA GLY A 91 -11.83 -39.11 14.01
C GLY A 91 -11.82 -38.53 12.59
N ARG A 92 -12.57 -39.13 11.67
CA ARG A 92 -12.73 -38.61 10.30
C ARG A 92 -13.61 -37.36 10.27
N THR A 93 -14.64 -37.33 11.10
CA THR A 93 -15.52 -36.15 11.23
C THR A 93 -14.79 -34.95 11.82
N LEU A 94 -13.95 -35.17 12.83
CA LEU A 94 -13.07 -34.14 13.39
C LEU A 94 -12.06 -33.63 12.35
N ALA A 95 -11.45 -34.53 11.58
CA ALA A 95 -10.55 -34.15 10.50
C ALA A 95 -11.27 -33.31 9.41
N ALA A 96 -12.50 -33.69 9.04
CA ALA A 96 -13.33 -32.93 8.11
C ALA A 96 -13.70 -31.54 8.67
N ALA A 97 -14.08 -31.46 9.94
CA ALA A 97 -14.38 -30.18 10.60
C ALA A 97 -13.15 -29.24 10.62
N LEU A 98 -11.97 -29.79 10.92
CA LEU A 98 -10.72 -29.03 10.88
C LEU A 98 -10.34 -28.58 9.46
N ALA A 99 -10.65 -29.39 8.43
CA ALA A 99 -10.38 -29.05 7.05
C ALA A 99 -11.29 -27.92 6.51
N VAL A 100 -12.54 -27.83 7.00
CA VAL A 100 -13.52 -26.81 6.57
C VAL A 100 -13.39 -25.51 7.36
N ALA A 101 -12.95 -25.56 8.62
CA ALA A 101 -12.86 -24.38 9.50
C ALA A 101 -12.15 -23.15 8.91
N PRO A 102 -11.01 -23.27 8.19
CA PRO A 102 -10.35 -22.11 7.57
C PRO A 102 -11.23 -21.40 6.54
N VAL A 103 -12.05 -22.14 5.78
CA VAL A 103 -12.95 -21.60 4.77
C VAL A 103 -14.08 -20.81 5.44
N VAL A 104 -14.66 -21.34 6.52
CA VAL A 104 -15.72 -20.67 7.29
C VAL A 104 -15.21 -19.37 7.92
N ILE A 105 -14.00 -19.41 8.49
CA ILE A 105 -13.34 -18.24 9.07
C ILE A 105 -13.13 -17.17 8.01
N LEU A 106 -12.63 -17.58 6.83
CA LEU A 106 -12.36 -16.69 5.71
C LEU A 106 -13.64 -16.04 5.17
N ASP A 107 -14.70 -16.82 4.93
CA ASP A 107 -16.01 -16.32 4.52
C ASP A 107 -16.59 -15.33 5.53
N THR A 108 -16.55 -15.70 6.81
CA THR A 108 -17.09 -14.87 7.90
C THR A 108 -16.37 -13.55 7.98
N ALA A 109 -15.04 -13.56 7.89
CA ALA A 109 -14.25 -12.37 8.07
C ALA A 109 -14.35 -11.40 6.87
N ILE A 110 -14.36 -11.92 5.63
CA ILE A 110 -14.65 -11.11 4.44
C ILE A 110 -16.06 -10.53 4.50
N TRP A 111 -17.05 -11.34 4.89
CA TRP A 111 -18.44 -10.88 5.02
C TRP A 111 -18.60 -9.80 6.10
N LEU A 112 -18.01 -9.98 7.29
CA LEU A 112 -18.05 -8.97 8.36
C LEU A 112 -17.41 -7.67 7.90
N LYS A 113 -16.23 -7.73 7.27
CA LYS A 113 -15.53 -6.57 6.70
C LYS A 113 -16.40 -5.85 5.66
N ALA A 114 -17.07 -6.59 4.77
CA ALA A 114 -17.96 -6.02 3.75
C ALA A 114 -19.25 -5.42 4.36
N ARG A 115 -19.82 -6.08 5.38
CA ARG A 115 -21.01 -5.64 6.10
C ARG A 115 -20.76 -4.36 6.87
N ASP A 116 -19.63 -4.28 7.55
CA ASP A 116 -19.26 -3.13 8.37
C ASP A 116 -18.91 -1.93 7.48
N ARG A 117 -18.29 -2.15 6.30
CA ARG A 117 -18.17 -1.13 5.25
C ARG A 117 -19.51 -0.60 4.75
N ALA A 118 -20.54 -1.44 4.63
CA ALA A 118 -21.86 -1.04 4.10
C ALA A 118 -22.69 -0.21 5.09
N ARG A 119 -22.46 -0.35 6.40
CA ARG A 119 -23.12 0.45 7.45
C ARG A 119 -22.36 1.74 7.77
N PHE A 120 -21.22 1.94 7.15
CA PHE A 120 -20.38 3.11 7.38
C PHE A 120 -20.99 4.35 6.75
N VAL A 121 -21.37 5.31 7.59
CA VAL A 121 -21.58 6.70 7.19
C VAL A 121 -20.37 7.47 7.71
N PRO A 122 -19.50 8.01 6.83
CA PRO A 122 -18.37 8.81 7.29
C PRO A 122 -18.87 10.00 8.11
N PRO A 123 -18.18 10.34 9.22
CA PRO A 123 -18.53 11.54 9.97
C PRO A 123 -18.42 12.76 9.05
N ASN A 124 -19.32 13.73 9.23
CA ASN A 124 -19.23 14.99 8.52
C ASN A 124 -17.92 15.69 8.92
N PRO A 125 -16.99 15.96 7.99
CA PRO A 125 -15.70 16.55 8.31
C PRO A 125 -15.81 17.90 9.03
N ALA A 126 -16.89 18.66 8.78
CA ALA A 126 -17.10 19.95 9.42
C ALA A 126 -17.30 19.87 10.95
N ASP A 127 -17.71 18.70 11.45
CA ASP A 127 -18.05 18.49 12.87
C ASP A 127 -16.91 17.82 13.66
N LEU A 128 -15.78 17.52 13.00
CA LEU A 128 -14.67 16.80 13.61
C LEU A 128 -13.74 17.71 14.43
N PRO A 129 -13.28 17.27 15.61
CA PRO A 129 -12.40 18.04 16.48
C PRO A 129 -10.93 17.95 16.01
N TYR A 130 -10.57 18.66 14.93
CA TYR A 130 -9.20 18.61 14.42
C TYR A 130 -8.18 19.15 15.41
N VAL A 131 -7.15 18.34 15.66
CA VAL A 131 -6.04 18.69 16.56
C VAL A 131 -5.20 19.78 15.92
N ARG A 132 -5.09 20.91 16.61
CA ARG A 132 -4.19 21.99 16.20
C ARG A 132 -2.74 21.61 16.46
N TYR A 133 -1.88 21.91 15.49
CA TYR A 133 -0.45 21.74 15.62
C TYR A 133 0.12 22.66 16.70
N ARG A 134 0.98 22.09 17.53
CA ARG A 134 1.87 22.77 18.46
C ARG A 134 3.18 22.01 18.52
N ALA A 135 4.29 22.68 18.79
CA ALA A 135 5.61 22.02 18.81
C ALA A 135 5.69 20.85 19.82
N THR A 136 4.88 20.89 20.87
CA THR A 136 4.83 19.87 21.93
C THR A 136 4.13 18.56 21.53
N VAL A 137 3.63 18.42 20.29
CA VAL A 137 3.10 17.13 19.80
C VAL A 137 4.20 16.13 19.45
N GLU A 138 5.43 16.62 19.24
CA GLU A 138 6.60 15.76 19.03
C GLU A 138 7.31 15.53 20.36
N THR A 139 7.74 14.28 20.58
CA THR A 139 8.58 13.90 21.71
C THR A 139 9.83 13.20 21.17
N VAL A 140 10.99 13.79 21.43
CA VAL A 140 12.28 13.25 21.00
C VAL A 140 12.78 12.27 22.06
N GLY A 141 13.03 11.02 21.65
CA GLY A 141 13.60 10.00 22.52
C GLY A 141 15.08 10.28 22.86
N PRO A 142 15.59 9.84 24.02
CA PRO A 142 16.94 10.16 24.49
C PRO A 142 18.06 9.65 23.54
N ASP A 143 17.85 8.50 22.89
CA ASP A 143 18.81 7.88 21.97
C ASP A 143 18.47 8.11 20.49
N GLU A 144 17.53 9.01 20.18
CA GLU A 144 17.01 9.14 18.83
C GLU A 144 18.08 9.66 17.86
N GLU A 145 18.86 10.67 18.25
CA GLU A 145 19.95 11.20 17.41
C GLU A 145 20.98 10.13 17.07
N ALA A 146 21.45 9.36 18.07
CA ALA A 146 22.38 8.26 17.85
C ALA A 146 21.76 7.15 16.97
N THR A 147 20.45 6.93 17.08
CA THR A 147 19.72 6.00 16.21
C THR A 147 19.69 6.49 14.77
N ILE A 148 19.40 7.78 14.54
CA ILE A 148 19.39 8.39 13.22
C ILE A 148 20.79 8.32 12.60
N ASP A 149 21.85 8.60 13.35
CA ASP A 149 23.22 8.47 12.86
C ASP A 149 23.56 7.03 12.42
N ARG A 150 23.10 6.02 13.18
CA ARG A 150 23.26 4.61 12.81
C ARG A 150 22.47 4.24 11.55
N ILE A 151 21.27 4.80 11.37
CA ILE A 151 20.48 4.63 10.13
C ILE A 151 21.23 5.23 8.96
N ILE A 152 21.75 6.45 9.08
CA ILE A 152 22.51 7.13 8.02
C ILE A 152 23.76 6.32 7.67
N ALA A 153 24.50 5.83 8.66
CA ALA A 153 25.68 5.00 8.44
C ALA A 153 25.35 3.68 7.71
N SER A 154 24.23 3.05 8.06
CA SER A 154 23.73 1.85 7.40
C SER A 154 23.35 2.10 5.94
N GLN A 155 22.53 3.11 5.69
CA GLN A 155 22.14 3.51 4.33
C GLN A 155 23.33 3.95 3.48
N THR A 156 24.36 4.56 4.09
CA THR A 156 25.62 4.90 3.42
C THR A 156 26.36 3.65 2.93
N ARG A 157 26.43 2.59 3.74
CA ARG A 157 27.02 1.31 3.32
C ARG A 157 26.22 0.66 2.19
N LEU A 158 24.89 0.70 2.25
CA LEU A 158 24.04 0.20 1.16
C LEU A 158 24.24 1.00 -0.13
N HIS A 159 24.37 2.32 -0.05
CA HIS A 159 24.66 3.15 -1.22
C HIS A 159 25.99 2.77 -1.86
N ALA A 160 27.06 2.59 -1.07
CA ALA A 160 28.36 2.17 -1.57
C ALA A 160 28.30 0.78 -2.25
N ARG A 161 27.63 -0.20 -1.61
CA ARG A 161 27.41 -1.53 -2.19
C ARG A 161 26.64 -1.44 -3.51
N ASN A 162 25.58 -0.65 -3.56
CA ASN A 162 24.79 -0.48 -4.78
C ASN A 162 25.64 0.14 -5.91
N LEU A 163 26.52 1.09 -5.59
CA LEU A 163 27.45 1.65 -6.56
C LEU A 163 28.40 0.58 -7.12
N GLU A 164 28.93 -0.30 -6.27
CA GLU A 164 29.77 -1.43 -6.67
C GLU A 164 29.02 -2.43 -7.57
N ILE A 165 27.80 -2.82 -7.19
CA ILE A 165 27.00 -3.82 -7.91
C ILE A 165 26.54 -3.29 -9.27
N PHE A 166 26.05 -2.06 -9.33
CA PHE A 166 25.38 -1.54 -10.52
C PHE A 166 26.28 -0.65 -11.39
N GLY A 167 27.51 -0.36 -10.95
CA GLY A 167 28.46 0.49 -11.68
C GLY A 167 27.99 1.95 -11.86
N ARG A 168 26.93 2.35 -11.15
CA ARG A 168 26.35 3.70 -11.20
C ARG A 168 25.69 4.05 -9.86
N PRO A 169 25.48 5.35 -9.56
CA PRO A 169 24.79 5.75 -8.35
C PRO A 169 23.33 5.27 -8.38
N VAL A 170 22.98 4.35 -7.49
CA VAL A 170 21.60 3.89 -7.26
C VAL A 170 21.15 4.36 -5.87
N ARG A 171 19.86 4.63 -5.72
CA ARG A 171 19.27 5.05 -4.45
C ARG A 171 19.35 3.90 -3.44
N ALA A 172 19.70 4.19 -2.18
CA ALA A 172 19.80 3.17 -1.13
C ALA A 172 18.45 2.57 -0.72
N SER A 173 17.37 3.30 -1.02
CA SER A 173 15.99 2.83 -1.04
C SER A 173 15.37 3.27 -2.36
N HIS A 174 14.37 2.54 -2.82
CA HIS A 174 13.65 2.78 -4.06
C HIS A 174 14.52 2.74 -5.30
N GLY A 175 15.38 1.73 -5.42
CA GLY A 175 16.43 1.65 -6.44
C GLY A 175 15.89 1.51 -7.87
N LYS A 176 14.77 0.79 -8.05
CA LYS A 176 14.18 0.52 -9.36
C LYS A 176 13.05 1.48 -9.71
N MET A 177 13.24 2.24 -10.78
CA MET A 177 12.25 3.16 -11.34
C MET A 177 11.30 2.47 -12.33
N HIS A 178 10.02 2.84 -12.27
CA HIS A 178 8.95 2.42 -13.18
C HIS A 178 8.50 3.50 -14.17
N GLY A 179 8.88 4.75 -13.94
CA GLY A 179 8.59 5.86 -14.84
C GLY A 179 8.75 7.20 -14.16
N ALA A 180 8.94 8.25 -14.95
CA ALA A 180 8.87 9.63 -14.51
C ALA A 180 7.89 10.38 -15.40
N ALA A 181 7.01 11.16 -14.78
CA ALA A 181 5.97 11.89 -15.48
C ALA A 181 6.03 13.37 -15.09
N ILE A 182 5.91 14.24 -16.09
CA ILE A 182 5.67 15.67 -15.88
C ILE A 182 4.18 15.97 -16.00
N GLY A 183 3.69 16.94 -15.24
CA GLY A 183 2.28 17.27 -15.19
C GLY A 183 2.00 18.51 -14.36
N GLU A 184 0.77 18.61 -13.86
CA GLU A 184 0.33 19.73 -13.05
C GLU A 184 -0.38 19.28 -11.79
N LEU A 185 -0.19 20.02 -10.70
CA LEU A 185 -1.04 19.99 -9.51
C LEU A 185 -2.00 21.17 -9.55
N GLU A 186 -3.30 20.89 -9.50
CA GLU A 186 -4.36 21.88 -9.36
C GLU A 186 -4.92 21.85 -7.94
N VAL A 187 -4.71 22.90 -7.15
CA VAL A 187 -5.37 23.07 -5.85
C VAL A 187 -6.85 23.38 -6.10
N LEU A 188 -7.75 22.63 -5.45
CA LEU A 188 -9.18 22.77 -5.71
C LEU A 188 -9.74 24.11 -5.18
N PRO A 189 -10.74 24.71 -5.85
CA PRO A 189 -11.44 25.88 -5.33
C PRO A 189 -12.30 25.51 -4.12
N ASN A 190 -12.70 26.53 -3.35
CA ASN A 190 -13.72 26.42 -2.29
C ASN A 190 -13.42 25.37 -1.21
N LEU A 191 -12.15 25.11 -0.94
CA LEU A 191 -11.77 24.26 0.19
C LEU A 191 -12.23 24.90 1.51
N PRO A 192 -12.76 24.11 2.46
CA PRO A 192 -13.10 24.61 3.78
C PRO A 192 -11.83 25.10 4.52
N PRO A 193 -11.97 26.02 5.51
CA PRO A 193 -10.81 26.64 6.17
C PRO A 193 -9.78 25.67 6.74
N TRP A 194 -10.21 24.51 7.25
CA TRP A 194 -9.30 23.49 7.79
C TRP A 194 -8.45 22.78 6.71
N LEU A 195 -8.86 22.84 5.45
CA LEU A 195 -8.11 22.29 4.31
C LEU A 195 -7.27 23.33 3.56
N ARG A 196 -7.58 24.63 3.73
CA ARG A 196 -6.84 25.74 3.11
C ARG A 196 -5.55 26.05 3.86
N GLN A 197 -4.58 25.15 3.78
CA GLN A 197 -3.34 25.22 4.57
C GLN A 197 -2.10 25.04 3.69
N GLY A 198 -1.04 25.82 3.97
CA GLY A 198 0.25 25.73 3.27
C GLY A 198 0.10 25.80 1.76
N LEU A 199 0.67 24.82 1.04
CA LEU A 199 0.53 24.66 -0.42
C LEU A 199 -0.93 24.73 -0.93
N PHE A 200 -1.90 24.35 -0.11
CA PHE A 200 -3.31 24.25 -0.49
C PHE A 200 -4.14 25.46 -0.02
N ALA A 201 -3.50 26.53 0.47
CA ALA A 201 -4.19 27.70 1.02
C ALA A 201 -4.98 28.50 -0.04
N GLU A 202 -4.47 28.53 -1.27
CA GLU A 202 -5.03 29.27 -2.40
C GLU A 202 -5.21 28.35 -3.61
N GLN A 203 -6.26 28.63 -4.39
CA GLN A 203 -6.47 27.96 -5.67
C GLN A 203 -5.33 28.36 -6.63
N ALA A 204 -4.56 27.37 -7.07
CA ALA A 204 -3.41 27.59 -7.93
C ALA A 204 -3.10 26.33 -8.75
N ARG A 205 -2.31 26.51 -9.81
CA ARG A 205 -1.75 25.42 -10.61
C ARG A 205 -0.24 25.48 -10.58
N TYR A 206 0.39 24.33 -10.36
CA TYR A 206 1.83 24.22 -10.25
C TYR A 206 2.36 23.12 -11.17
N PRO A 207 3.50 23.34 -11.86
CA PRO A 207 4.17 22.26 -12.56
C PRO A 207 4.67 21.20 -11.58
N VAL A 208 4.58 19.93 -11.99
CA VAL A 208 4.99 18.77 -11.18
C VAL A 208 5.85 17.83 -11.99
N VAL A 209 6.88 17.29 -11.34
CA VAL A 209 7.58 16.07 -11.79
C VAL A 209 7.35 14.96 -10.78
N ALA A 210 6.96 13.78 -11.25
CA ALA A 210 6.72 12.59 -10.44
C ALA A 210 7.65 11.44 -10.84
N ARG A 211 7.90 10.53 -9.89
CA ARG A 211 8.72 9.33 -10.04
C ARG A 211 8.00 8.15 -9.38
N LEU A 212 7.76 7.10 -10.15
CA LEU A 212 7.25 5.81 -9.67
C LEU A 212 8.40 4.82 -9.55
N ALA A 213 8.38 3.98 -8.52
CA ALA A 213 9.43 3.00 -8.23
C ALA A 213 8.94 1.83 -7.38
N ASN A 214 9.76 0.79 -7.23
CA ASN A 214 9.65 -0.12 -6.08
C ASN A 214 10.26 0.53 -4.83
N VAL A 215 9.92 0.06 -3.63
CA VAL A 215 10.45 0.56 -2.36
C VAL A 215 11.84 0.03 -2.02
N PRO A 216 12.22 -1.24 -2.26
CA PRO A 216 13.57 -1.71 -1.96
C PRO A 216 14.67 -0.95 -2.72
N GLY A 217 15.85 -0.85 -2.12
CA GLY A 217 17.03 -0.20 -2.72
C GLY A 217 17.71 -1.01 -3.82
N GLU A 218 17.41 -2.29 -3.92
CA GLU A 218 17.94 -3.20 -4.96
C GLU A 218 17.14 -3.06 -6.26
N ILE A 219 17.82 -3.20 -7.40
CA ILE A 219 17.17 -3.31 -8.70
C ILE A 219 16.85 -4.79 -8.95
N ALA A 220 15.74 -5.25 -8.37
CA ALA A 220 15.26 -6.63 -8.50
C ALA A 220 14.25 -6.79 -9.65
N SER A 221 14.05 -8.02 -10.09
CA SER A 221 12.97 -8.37 -11.04
C SER A 221 11.58 -8.05 -10.45
N ASP A 222 10.64 -7.59 -11.30
CA ASP A 222 9.24 -7.35 -10.90
C ASP A 222 8.47 -8.65 -10.57
N ALA A 223 9.10 -9.81 -10.75
CA ALA A 223 8.61 -11.07 -10.21
C ALA A 223 8.59 -11.09 -8.67
N VAL A 224 9.49 -10.32 -8.03
CA VAL A 224 9.54 -10.13 -6.58
C VAL A 224 8.50 -9.08 -6.19
N ALA A 225 7.48 -9.49 -5.44
CA ALA A 225 6.42 -8.58 -5.04
C ALA A 225 6.88 -7.71 -3.88
N THR A 226 6.89 -6.40 -4.11
CA THR A 226 7.39 -5.38 -3.19
C THR A 226 6.45 -4.19 -3.20
N GLN A 227 6.43 -3.39 -2.13
CA GLN A 227 5.72 -2.11 -2.11
C GLN A 227 6.25 -1.15 -3.17
N ARG A 228 5.40 -0.20 -3.57
CA ARG A 228 5.68 0.78 -4.63
C ARG A 228 5.77 2.16 -4.02
N GLY A 229 6.67 2.98 -4.55
CA GLY A 229 6.81 4.38 -4.19
C GLY A 229 6.28 5.30 -5.29
N PHE A 230 5.67 6.40 -4.87
CA PHE A 230 5.27 7.52 -5.69
C PHE A 230 5.80 8.80 -5.03
N ALA A 231 6.82 9.40 -5.65
CA ALA A 231 7.32 10.69 -5.21
C ALA A 231 6.94 11.76 -6.23
N PHE A 232 6.51 12.93 -5.78
CA PHE A 232 6.30 14.07 -6.68
C PHE A 232 6.84 15.35 -6.07
N LYS A 233 7.31 16.23 -6.95
CA LYS A 233 7.89 17.53 -6.64
C LYS A 233 7.07 18.60 -7.33
N VAL A 234 6.58 19.55 -6.55
CA VAL A 234 5.82 20.72 -6.99
C VAL A 234 6.78 21.89 -7.13
N ILE A 235 6.80 22.54 -8.29
CA ILE A 235 7.76 23.60 -8.63
C ILE A 235 7.10 24.98 -8.47
N GLY A 236 7.84 25.93 -7.91
CA GLY A 236 7.40 27.32 -7.79
C GLY A 236 6.45 27.58 -6.62
N VAL A 237 6.53 26.79 -5.55
CA VAL A 237 5.62 26.94 -4.40
C VAL A 237 5.93 28.21 -3.60
N PRO A 238 4.93 29.04 -3.26
CA PRO A 238 5.12 30.21 -2.42
C PRO A 238 5.16 29.84 -0.93
N GLY A 239 5.79 30.69 -0.12
CA GLY A 239 5.81 30.58 1.33
C GLY A 239 7.19 30.24 1.92
N THR A 240 7.23 30.17 3.25
CA THR A 240 8.46 29.89 4.00
C THR A 240 8.80 28.41 3.90
N MET A 241 9.95 28.10 3.29
CA MET A 241 10.50 26.74 3.27
C MET A 241 11.19 26.41 4.61
N LEU A 242 11.45 25.13 4.85
CA LEU A 242 12.33 24.70 5.94
C LEU A 242 13.75 25.29 5.80
N PRO A 243 14.49 25.53 6.89
CA PRO A 243 15.79 26.20 6.87
C PRO A 243 16.80 25.60 5.88
N GLU A 244 16.87 24.27 5.80
CA GLU A 244 17.73 23.51 4.90
C GLU A 244 17.37 23.65 3.41
N HIS A 245 16.18 24.17 3.12
CA HIS A 245 15.60 24.34 1.78
C HIS A 245 15.17 25.80 1.49
N ALA A 246 15.62 26.76 2.30
CA ALA A 246 15.18 28.16 2.27
C ALA A 246 15.41 28.90 0.94
N ARG A 247 16.42 28.47 0.16
CA ARG A 247 16.81 29.07 -1.14
C ARG A 247 16.05 28.52 -2.33
N GLU A 248 15.25 27.49 -2.11
CA GLU A 248 14.52 26.77 -3.14
C GLU A 248 13.02 27.06 -3.02
N ARG A 249 12.27 26.66 -4.06
CA ARG A 249 10.82 26.89 -4.16
C ARG A 249 10.11 25.62 -4.62
N THR A 250 10.52 24.48 -4.07
CA THR A 250 9.97 23.16 -4.40
C THR A 250 9.38 22.49 -3.16
N GLN A 251 8.21 21.89 -3.31
CA GLN A 251 7.60 21.03 -2.29
C GLN A 251 7.60 19.58 -2.78
N ASP A 252 8.22 18.70 -2.00
CA ASP A 252 8.24 17.28 -2.29
C ASP A 252 7.25 16.54 -1.39
N PHE A 253 6.63 15.53 -1.97
CA PHE A 253 5.91 14.50 -1.26
C PHE A 253 6.49 13.15 -1.66
N VAL A 254 6.91 12.36 -0.67
CA VAL A 254 7.51 11.04 -0.87
C VAL A 254 6.60 10.02 -0.21
N LEU A 255 5.87 9.29 -1.05
CA LEU A 255 4.75 8.43 -0.67
C LEU A 255 5.04 6.99 -1.06
N ASP A 256 4.45 6.06 -0.32
CA ASP A 256 4.55 4.62 -0.57
C ASP A 256 3.16 3.98 -0.56
N SER A 257 3.03 2.83 -1.21
CA SER A 257 1.82 2.03 -1.17
C SER A 257 1.59 1.48 0.24
N GLY A 258 0.33 1.49 0.70
CA GLY A 258 -0.05 1.15 2.08
C GLY A 258 -0.10 2.38 2.99
N ASP A 259 -1.11 2.45 3.86
CA ASP A 259 -1.45 3.62 4.68
C ASP A 259 -0.59 3.79 5.95
N ARG A 260 0.22 2.77 6.28
CA ARG A 260 1.06 2.70 7.48
C ARG A 260 2.50 2.40 7.13
N PHE A 261 3.42 2.97 7.90
CA PHE A 261 4.83 2.64 7.80
C PHE A 261 5.07 1.28 8.47
N ALA A 262 5.96 0.46 7.92
CA ALA A 262 6.29 -0.86 8.49
C ALA A 262 7.02 -0.78 9.85
N ALA A 263 7.45 0.41 10.26
CA ALA A 263 8.07 0.71 11.55
C ALA A 263 7.45 1.99 12.15
N GLY A 264 7.00 1.92 13.39
CA GLY A 264 6.44 3.06 14.11
C GLY A 264 7.48 4.15 14.39
N THR A 265 8.71 3.77 14.72
CA THR A 265 9.77 4.68 15.16
C THR A 265 11.09 4.46 14.42
N ALA A 266 12.00 5.42 14.47
CA ALA A 266 13.35 5.28 13.91
C ALA A 266 14.11 4.09 14.52
N ALA A 267 13.93 3.83 15.82
CA ALA A 267 14.55 2.70 16.50
C ALA A 267 14.05 1.35 15.95
N GLN A 268 12.73 1.22 15.74
CA GLN A 268 12.15 0.03 15.14
C GLN A 268 12.59 -0.12 13.67
N PHE A 269 12.68 0.99 12.92
CA PHE A 269 13.20 0.96 11.55
C PHE A 269 14.63 0.43 11.51
N LEU A 270 15.51 0.92 12.38
CA LEU A 270 16.90 0.44 12.45
C LEU A 270 16.97 -1.05 12.81
N ALA A 271 16.13 -1.52 13.73
CA ALA A 271 16.06 -2.94 14.11
C ALA A 271 15.62 -3.81 12.92
N ASN A 272 14.54 -3.42 12.23
CA ASN A 272 14.05 -4.11 11.03
C ASN A 272 15.11 -4.11 9.92
N HIS A 273 15.78 -2.98 9.71
CA HIS A 273 16.75 -2.82 8.63
C HIS A 273 18.02 -3.68 8.83
N ARG A 274 18.51 -3.84 10.07
CA ARG A 274 19.64 -4.75 10.37
C ARG A 274 19.34 -6.20 9.99
N ALA A 275 18.09 -6.64 10.18
CA ALA A 275 17.66 -7.97 9.75
C ALA A 275 17.62 -8.09 8.22
N LEU A 276 17.24 -7.02 7.51
CA LEU A 276 17.12 -6.99 6.05
C LEU A 276 18.44 -6.79 5.29
N GLU A 277 19.43 -6.11 5.87
CA GLU A 277 20.78 -6.00 5.29
C GLU A 277 21.37 -7.39 4.97
N HIS A 278 21.05 -8.41 5.78
CA HIS A 278 21.44 -9.80 5.57
C HIS A 278 20.61 -10.48 4.45
N GLY A 279 19.31 -10.18 4.34
CA GLY A 279 18.42 -10.74 3.32
C GLY A 279 18.65 -10.23 1.90
N SER A 280 19.26 -9.04 1.74
CA SER A 280 19.60 -8.47 0.43
C SER A 280 20.52 -9.38 -0.41
N GLN A 281 21.27 -10.27 0.24
CA GLN A 281 22.20 -11.22 -0.39
C GLN A 281 21.52 -12.46 -0.99
N ILE A 282 20.22 -12.64 -0.76
CA ILE A 282 19.48 -13.81 -1.22
C ILE A 282 19.19 -13.67 -2.72
N PRO A 283 19.41 -14.71 -3.56
CA PRO A 283 19.07 -14.66 -4.98
C PRO A 283 17.59 -14.34 -5.26
N ASP A 284 17.31 -13.58 -6.31
CA ASP A 284 15.95 -13.15 -6.69
C ASP A 284 14.95 -14.30 -6.85
N GLY A 285 15.39 -15.44 -7.40
CA GLY A 285 14.52 -16.63 -7.53
C GLY A 285 14.02 -17.15 -6.17
N VAL A 286 14.87 -17.06 -5.13
CA VAL A 286 14.51 -17.45 -3.77
C VAL A 286 13.62 -16.38 -3.12
N LYS A 287 13.93 -15.09 -3.30
CA LYS A 287 13.06 -13.98 -2.85
C LYS A 287 11.66 -14.06 -3.48
N ALA A 288 11.57 -14.38 -4.77
CA ALA A 288 10.33 -14.55 -5.50
C ALA A 288 9.50 -15.73 -4.96
N ALA A 289 10.15 -16.84 -4.62
CA ALA A 289 9.48 -17.97 -3.98
C ALA A 289 8.94 -17.62 -2.58
N ILE A 290 9.75 -16.97 -1.73
CA ILE A 290 9.35 -16.52 -0.39
C ILE A 290 8.20 -15.51 -0.48
N SER A 291 8.30 -14.53 -1.39
CA SER A 291 7.25 -13.54 -1.62
C SER A 291 5.96 -14.20 -2.10
N SER A 292 6.04 -15.26 -2.93
CA SER A 292 4.84 -15.97 -3.39
C SER A 292 4.11 -16.69 -2.26
N VAL A 293 4.85 -17.33 -1.35
CA VAL A 293 4.28 -17.92 -0.13
C VAL A 293 3.72 -16.85 0.79
N SER A 294 4.44 -15.75 0.98
CA SER A 294 4.02 -14.62 1.82
C SER A 294 2.74 -13.98 1.28
N ARG A 295 2.61 -13.76 -0.04
CA ARG A 295 1.38 -13.27 -0.68
C ARG A 295 0.16 -14.14 -0.35
N ALA A 296 0.32 -15.46 -0.39
CA ALA A 296 -0.75 -16.41 -0.06
C ALA A 296 -1.12 -16.35 1.43
N GLY A 297 -0.12 -16.27 2.32
CA GLY A 297 -0.32 -16.13 3.76
C GLY A 297 -0.99 -14.81 4.16
N ASN A 298 -0.55 -13.68 3.57
CA ASN A 298 -1.11 -12.36 3.85
C ASN A 298 -2.56 -12.26 3.43
N ALA A 299 -2.93 -12.81 2.27
CA ALA A 299 -4.32 -12.81 1.84
C ALA A 299 -5.24 -13.50 2.87
N ALA A 300 -4.77 -14.56 3.52
CA ALA A 300 -5.52 -15.23 4.59
C ALA A 300 -5.57 -14.40 5.88
N LEU A 301 -4.47 -13.72 6.26
CA LEU A 301 -4.40 -12.88 7.47
C LEU A 301 -5.19 -11.56 7.34
N ASP A 302 -5.11 -10.89 6.20
CA ASP A 302 -5.86 -9.67 5.88
C ASP A 302 -7.37 -9.91 5.94
N ALA A 303 -7.79 -11.09 5.47
CA ALA A 303 -9.19 -11.44 5.46
C ALA A 303 -9.75 -11.60 6.88
N VAL A 304 -8.94 -12.08 7.84
CA VAL A 304 -9.30 -12.21 9.26
C VAL A 304 -8.99 -10.97 10.11
N GLY A 305 -8.58 -9.86 9.48
CA GLY A 305 -8.28 -8.60 10.17
C GLY A 305 -6.97 -8.60 10.97
N ALA A 306 -6.08 -9.57 10.74
CA ALA A 306 -4.79 -9.71 11.40
C ALA A 306 -3.61 -9.29 10.51
N GLY A 307 -3.86 -8.42 9.51
CA GLY A 307 -2.84 -7.92 8.59
C GLY A 307 -1.71 -7.18 9.31
N SER A 308 -0.48 -7.31 8.80
CA SER A 308 0.68 -6.59 9.33
C SER A 308 1.41 -5.86 8.21
N ALA A 309 1.76 -4.59 8.43
CA ALA A 309 2.44 -3.76 7.43
C ALA A 309 3.78 -4.35 6.97
N LEU A 310 4.46 -5.12 7.83
CA LEU A 310 5.69 -5.82 7.47
C LEU A 310 5.44 -7.00 6.53
N LEU A 311 4.36 -7.75 6.75
CA LEU A 311 3.99 -8.84 5.85
C LEU A 311 3.56 -8.27 4.49
N ASP A 312 2.75 -7.21 4.47
CA ASP A 312 2.32 -6.52 3.25
C ASP A 312 3.50 -6.04 2.41
N PHE A 313 4.58 -5.59 3.07
CA PHE A 313 5.83 -5.21 2.42
C PHE A 313 6.41 -6.31 1.50
N PHE A 314 6.37 -7.57 1.92
CA PHE A 314 6.92 -8.73 1.18
C PHE A 314 5.89 -9.48 0.33
N GLY A 315 4.60 -9.23 0.58
CA GLY A 315 3.45 -9.87 -0.09
C GLY A 315 2.58 -8.90 -0.87
N HIS A 316 3.15 -7.80 -1.35
CA HIS A 316 2.38 -6.72 -1.95
C HIS A 316 1.65 -7.16 -3.26
N PRO A 317 0.39 -6.78 -3.50
CA PRO A 317 -0.33 -7.16 -4.71
C PRO A 317 0.35 -6.71 -6.01
N ARG A 318 0.13 -7.44 -7.12
CA ARG A 318 0.58 -7.06 -8.47
C ARG A 318 -0.38 -6.08 -9.15
N VAL A 319 -0.69 -5.00 -8.43
CA VAL A 319 -1.51 -3.90 -8.95
C VAL A 319 -0.64 -3.03 -9.85
N HIS A 320 -1.22 -2.55 -10.95
CA HIS A 320 -0.57 -1.61 -11.85
C HIS A 320 -0.16 -0.33 -11.09
N PRO A 321 1.07 0.21 -11.22
CA PRO A 321 1.51 1.35 -10.41
C PRO A 321 0.59 2.59 -10.52
N LEU A 322 0.08 2.89 -11.72
CA LEU A 322 -0.88 3.99 -11.89
C LEU A 322 -2.28 3.74 -11.29
N ALA A 323 -2.58 2.52 -10.85
CA ALA A 323 -3.85 2.15 -10.23
C ALA A 323 -3.75 2.04 -8.70
N GLU A 324 -2.57 2.32 -8.15
CA GLU A 324 -2.28 2.22 -6.74
C GLU A 324 -2.55 3.55 -6.02
N ALA A 325 -3.02 3.47 -4.77
CA ALA A 325 -3.04 4.59 -3.86
C ALA A 325 -1.74 4.65 -3.07
N TYR A 326 -1.20 5.86 -2.90
CA TYR A 326 0.07 6.08 -2.19
C TYR A 326 -0.12 7.05 -1.04
N PHE A 327 0.58 6.80 0.06
CA PHE A 327 0.36 7.50 1.33
C PHE A 327 1.68 8.05 1.87
N SER A 328 1.60 9.14 2.62
CA SER A 328 2.76 9.71 3.32
C SER A 328 3.26 8.78 4.43
N GLN A 329 2.37 7.88 4.90
CA GLN A 329 2.51 6.91 5.99
C GLN A 329 2.79 7.54 7.36
N ALA A 330 3.77 8.43 7.43
CA ALA A 330 4.08 9.27 8.58
C ALA A 330 3.34 10.63 8.51
N PRO A 331 3.02 11.23 9.67
CA PRO A 331 2.33 12.53 9.75
C PRO A 331 3.20 13.73 9.34
N LEU A 332 2.56 14.80 8.91
CA LEU A 332 3.16 16.11 8.67
C LEU A 332 2.34 17.21 9.34
N ARG A 333 2.97 18.33 9.63
CA ARG A 333 2.27 19.58 9.95
C ARG A 333 1.47 19.97 8.72
N PHE A 334 0.25 20.45 8.90
CA PHE A 334 -0.61 20.89 7.83
C PHE A 334 -1.17 22.27 8.18
N GLY A 335 -0.32 23.29 8.05
CA GLY A 335 -0.56 24.65 8.53
C GLY A 335 -0.86 24.68 10.03
N ASP A 336 -2.12 24.91 10.38
CA ASP A 336 -2.59 24.92 11.78
C ASP A 336 -2.90 23.53 12.35
N TYR A 337 -2.87 22.48 11.53
CA TYR A 337 -3.28 21.12 11.91
C TYR A 337 -2.15 20.10 11.70
N ILE A 338 -2.46 18.82 11.92
CA ILE A 338 -1.59 17.67 11.67
C ILE A 338 -2.33 16.76 10.69
N ALA A 339 -1.63 16.22 9.70
CA ALA A 339 -2.25 15.39 8.67
C ALA A 339 -1.37 14.21 8.23
N LYS A 340 -2.01 13.17 7.68
CA LYS A 340 -1.42 12.28 6.69
C LYS A 340 -1.95 12.65 5.30
N LEU A 341 -1.16 12.38 4.26
CA LEU A 341 -1.53 12.68 2.86
C LEU A 341 -1.64 11.39 2.06
N ALA A 342 -2.57 11.35 1.12
CA ALA A 342 -2.72 10.27 0.15
C ALA A 342 -2.84 10.83 -1.28
N VAL A 343 -2.40 10.06 -2.28
CA VAL A 343 -2.73 10.27 -3.69
C VAL A 343 -3.48 9.04 -4.21
N VAL A 344 -4.66 9.28 -4.78
CA VAL A 344 -5.62 8.21 -5.12
C VAL A 344 -6.01 8.31 -6.60
N PRO A 345 -5.96 7.22 -7.37
CA PRO A 345 -6.25 7.24 -8.82
C PRO A 345 -7.74 7.52 -9.11
N MET A 346 -8.00 8.31 -10.16
CA MET A 346 -9.35 8.82 -10.46
C MET A 346 -9.90 8.56 -11.87
N GLY A 347 -9.06 8.33 -12.88
CA GLY A 347 -9.57 8.05 -14.23
C GLY A 347 -10.33 6.71 -14.28
N PRO A 348 -11.50 6.57 -14.95
CA PRO A 348 -12.18 5.28 -15.07
C PRO A 348 -11.29 4.19 -15.68
N ALA A 349 -10.58 4.49 -16.77
CA ALA A 349 -9.62 3.59 -17.39
C ALA A 349 -8.44 3.27 -16.44
N GLN A 350 -7.91 4.29 -15.76
CA GLN A 350 -6.84 4.14 -14.77
C GLN A 350 -7.25 3.25 -13.59
N ARG A 351 -8.49 3.38 -13.09
CA ARG A 351 -9.00 2.54 -12.00
C ARG A 351 -9.25 1.10 -12.43
N ALA A 352 -9.68 0.88 -13.67
CA ALA A 352 -9.87 -0.46 -14.21
C ALA A 352 -8.58 -1.28 -14.25
N LEU A 353 -7.41 -0.63 -14.28
CA LEU A 353 -6.10 -1.29 -14.17
C LEU A 353 -5.89 -1.99 -12.81
N ALA A 354 -6.64 -1.64 -11.77
CA ALA A 354 -6.56 -2.33 -10.48
C ALA A 354 -7.12 -3.76 -10.56
N ASP A 355 -8.08 -3.98 -11.46
CA ASP A 355 -8.75 -5.26 -11.69
C ASP A 355 -8.00 -6.15 -12.70
N ALA A 356 -6.96 -5.62 -13.36
CA ALA A 356 -6.14 -6.30 -14.36
C ALA A 356 -4.69 -6.41 -13.86
N PRO A 357 -4.30 -7.52 -13.21
CA PRO A 357 -2.94 -7.71 -12.74
C PRO A 357 -1.92 -7.57 -13.86
N VAL A 358 -0.76 -6.99 -13.55
CA VAL A 358 0.32 -6.89 -14.53
C VAL A 358 0.92 -8.28 -14.75
N GLU A 359 0.86 -8.75 -16.00
CA GLU A 359 1.53 -9.97 -16.45
C GLU A 359 3.05 -9.77 -16.44
N ILE A 360 3.72 -10.41 -15.49
CA ILE A 360 5.17 -10.27 -15.34
C ILE A 360 5.93 -11.10 -16.39
N GLY A 361 5.46 -12.32 -16.67
CA GLY A 361 6.14 -13.25 -17.57
C GLY A 361 7.64 -13.38 -17.26
N THR A 362 8.46 -13.21 -18.30
CA THR A 362 9.93 -13.15 -18.20
C THR A 362 10.48 -11.72 -18.26
N ASP A 363 9.62 -10.69 -18.33
CA ASP A 363 10.06 -9.29 -18.36
C ASP A 363 10.47 -8.85 -16.94
N PRO A 364 11.77 -8.63 -16.68
CA PRO A 364 12.20 -8.19 -15.37
C PRO A 364 11.65 -6.81 -15.02
N ASP A 365 11.22 -6.00 -15.99
CA ASP A 365 10.73 -4.62 -15.87
C ASP A 365 9.23 -4.48 -16.20
N ALA A 366 8.45 -5.55 -16.08
CA ALA A 366 7.03 -5.57 -16.46
C ALA A 366 6.18 -4.41 -15.88
N LEU A 367 6.44 -3.97 -14.64
CA LEU A 367 5.73 -2.83 -14.05
C LEU A 367 6.12 -1.50 -14.70
N ARG A 368 7.39 -1.34 -15.11
CA ARG A 368 7.84 -0.20 -15.92
C ARG A 368 7.20 -0.25 -17.29
N THR A 369 7.23 -1.40 -17.97
CA THR A 369 6.63 -1.61 -19.29
C THR A 369 5.15 -1.22 -19.28
N ALA A 370 4.40 -1.69 -18.28
CA ALA A 370 2.99 -1.35 -18.11
C ALA A 370 2.77 0.16 -17.83
N THR A 371 3.54 0.75 -16.91
CA THR A 371 3.43 2.17 -16.54
C THR A 371 3.72 3.09 -17.72
N VAL A 372 4.81 2.83 -18.44
CA VAL A 372 5.22 3.61 -19.61
C VAL A 372 4.25 3.41 -20.77
N GLY A 373 3.80 2.17 -21.00
CA GLY A 373 2.80 1.86 -22.02
C GLY A 373 1.49 2.62 -21.78
N TYR A 374 0.98 2.61 -20.54
CA TYR A 374 -0.23 3.36 -20.22
C TYR A 374 -0.06 4.86 -20.45
N LEU A 375 1.03 5.47 -19.94
CA LEU A 375 1.27 6.92 -20.09
C LEU A 375 1.56 7.34 -21.53
N ARG A 376 1.98 6.43 -22.41
CA ARG A 376 2.12 6.74 -23.84
C ARG A 376 0.76 7.02 -24.48
N ASP A 377 -0.26 6.27 -24.08
CA ASP A 377 -1.56 6.24 -24.75
C ASP A 377 -2.66 7.00 -23.99
N HIS A 378 -2.49 7.20 -22.68
CA HIS A 378 -3.52 7.72 -21.78
C HIS A 378 -2.98 8.78 -20.81
N ASP A 379 -3.86 9.71 -20.42
CA ASP A 379 -3.62 10.57 -19.28
C ASP A 379 -3.78 9.79 -17.96
N ALA A 380 -3.03 10.19 -16.93
CA ALA A 380 -3.21 9.70 -15.56
C ALA A 380 -3.62 10.84 -14.63
N THR A 381 -4.59 10.58 -13.75
CA THR A 381 -5.12 11.58 -12.82
C THR A 381 -5.23 11.01 -11.42
N PHE A 382 -4.75 11.78 -10.44
CA PHE A 382 -4.84 11.41 -9.03
C PHE A 382 -5.46 12.56 -8.22
N ASP A 383 -6.34 12.24 -7.28
CA ASP A 383 -6.73 13.18 -6.23
C ASP A 383 -5.65 13.17 -5.14
N VAL A 384 -5.18 14.34 -4.73
CA VAL A 384 -4.40 14.53 -3.51
C VAL A 384 -5.38 14.76 -2.36
N ARG A 385 -5.30 13.92 -1.34
CA ARG A 385 -6.20 13.93 -0.19
C ARG A 385 -5.42 14.05 1.11
N VAL A 386 -6.04 14.63 2.12
CA VAL A 386 -5.47 14.74 3.47
C VAL A 386 -6.42 14.16 4.50
N GLN A 387 -5.87 13.48 5.48
CA GLN A 387 -6.57 12.97 6.66
C GLN A 387 -6.05 13.75 7.86
N LEU A 388 -6.90 14.58 8.47
CA LEU A 388 -6.50 15.43 9.59
C LEU A 388 -6.57 14.64 10.91
N CYS A 389 -5.62 14.87 11.81
CA CYS A 389 -5.61 14.28 13.14
C CYS A 389 -6.80 14.79 13.97
N THR A 390 -7.56 13.89 14.60
CA THR A 390 -8.66 14.24 15.51
C THR A 390 -8.38 13.88 16.96
N ASP A 391 -7.39 13.03 17.23
CA ASP A 391 -7.09 12.51 18.55
C ASP A 391 -5.63 12.01 18.58
N LEU A 392 -4.77 12.55 19.46
CA LEU A 392 -3.33 12.20 19.48
C LEU A 392 -3.04 10.82 20.09
N ASP A 393 -3.96 10.25 20.88
CA ASP A 393 -3.77 8.92 21.46
C ASP A 393 -4.06 7.84 20.42
N ARG A 394 -5.07 8.07 19.57
CA ARG A 394 -5.46 7.16 18.48
C ARG A 394 -4.75 7.42 17.17
N MET A 395 -4.36 8.66 16.92
CA MET A 395 -3.64 9.12 15.73
C MET A 395 -2.27 9.70 16.11
N PRO A 396 -1.37 8.90 16.71
CA PRO A 396 -0.13 9.39 17.28
C PRO A 396 0.81 9.95 16.21
N VAL A 397 1.55 10.99 16.59
CA VAL A 397 2.60 11.59 15.75
C VAL A 397 3.87 10.73 15.74
N GLU A 398 4.21 10.14 16.89
CA GLU A 398 5.48 9.41 17.06
C GLU A 398 5.46 7.96 16.56
N ASP A 399 4.28 7.40 16.29
CA ASP A 399 4.11 6.03 15.79
C ASP A 399 3.51 6.05 14.37
N ALA A 400 4.36 5.92 13.36
CA ALA A 400 3.95 5.86 11.96
C ALA A 400 3.30 4.53 11.53
N SER A 401 3.32 3.51 12.40
CA SER A 401 2.67 2.22 12.17
C SER A 401 1.21 2.19 12.60
N ALA A 402 0.79 3.19 13.39
CA ALA A 402 -0.59 3.33 13.84
C ALA A 402 -1.54 3.65 12.68
N GLU A 403 -2.65 2.90 12.63
CA GLU A 403 -3.77 3.14 11.73
C GLU A 403 -4.52 4.41 12.13
N TRP A 404 -4.69 5.34 11.19
CA TRP A 404 -5.62 6.45 11.36
C TRP A 404 -6.92 6.06 10.66
N ARG A 405 -7.93 5.68 11.43
CA ARG A 405 -9.13 5.08 10.85
C ARG A 405 -9.96 6.13 10.11
N GLU A 406 -10.34 5.81 8.88
CA GLU A 406 -11.15 6.73 8.05
C GLU A 406 -12.55 7.01 8.63
N ASN A 407 -13.04 6.14 9.52
CA ASN A 407 -14.29 6.36 10.24
C ASN A 407 -14.18 7.37 11.38
N GLU A 408 -12.96 7.70 11.81
CA GLU A 408 -12.69 8.71 12.82
C GLU A 408 -12.27 10.04 12.17
N SER A 409 -11.54 9.96 11.06
CA SER A 409 -11.20 11.10 10.22
C SER A 409 -11.08 10.65 8.76
N PRO A 410 -12.00 11.01 7.85
CA PRO A 410 -11.93 10.60 6.47
C PRO A 410 -10.90 11.42 5.67
N TYR A 411 -10.35 10.82 4.61
CA TYR A 411 -9.53 11.55 3.65
C TYR A 411 -10.36 12.57 2.86
N GLN A 412 -9.93 13.83 2.85
CA GLN A 412 -10.59 14.93 2.15
C GLN A 412 -9.71 15.43 1.00
N THR A 413 -10.29 15.57 -0.20
CA THR A 413 -9.56 16.01 -1.39
C THR A 413 -9.19 17.49 -1.34
N VAL A 414 -7.92 17.81 -1.56
CA VAL A 414 -7.38 19.19 -1.54
C VAL A 414 -6.84 19.63 -2.90
N ALA A 415 -6.40 18.70 -3.73
CA ALA A 415 -5.84 19.01 -5.04
C ALA A 415 -5.98 17.83 -6.00
N ARG A 416 -5.64 18.06 -7.27
CA ARG A 416 -5.61 17.04 -8.32
C ARG A 416 -4.30 17.10 -9.09
N LEU A 417 -3.64 15.95 -9.18
CA LEU A 417 -2.51 15.74 -10.08
C LEU A 417 -3.03 15.29 -11.45
N ARG A 418 -2.51 15.87 -12.52
CA ARG A 418 -2.79 15.47 -13.90
C ARG A 418 -1.48 15.29 -14.64
N PHE A 419 -1.26 14.08 -15.15
CA PHE A 419 -0.14 13.73 -16.01
C PHE A 419 -0.69 13.47 -17.41
N PRO A 420 -0.45 14.37 -18.38
CA PRO A 420 -0.85 14.13 -19.76
C PRO A 420 -0.07 12.94 -20.33
N ARG A 421 -0.64 12.32 -21.37
CA ARG A 421 0.06 11.28 -22.14
C ARG A 421 1.43 11.78 -22.61
N GLN A 422 2.46 10.96 -22.41
CA GLN A 422 3.86 11.29 -22.63
C GLN A 422 4.74 10.05 -22.65
N GLU A 423 5.96 10.17 -23.17
CA GLU A 423 6.97 9.13 -23.02
C GLU A 423 7.56 9.18 -21.60
N ALA A 424 7.06 8.34 -20.69
CA ALA A 424 7.42 8.40 -19.27
C ALA A 424 8.81 7.79 -18.93
N PHE A 425 9.58 7.36 -19.94
CA PHE A 425 10.91 6.80 -19.73
C PHE A 425 11.83 6.96 -20.94
N SER A 426 12.99 7.58 -20.72
CA SER A 426 14.13 7.61 -21.64
C SER A 426 15.42 7.52 -20.82
N PRO A 427 16.57 7.11 -21.41
CA PRO A 427 17.86 7.16 -20.71
C PRO A 427 18.17 8.54 -20.11
N GLU A 428 17.84 9.61 -20.81
CA GLU A 428 18.02 11.00 -20.42
C GLU A 428 17.08 11.37 -19.26
N ARG A 429 15.79 11.03 -19.37
CA ARG A 429 14.80 11.25 -18.31
C ARG A 429 15.12 10.47 -17.04
N ARG A 430 15.59 9.23 -17.18
CA ARG A 430 16.08 8.41 -16.06
C ARG A 430 17.32 9.05 -15.43
N ALA A 431 18.32 9.41 -16.23
CA ALA A 431 19.50 10.09 -15.72
C ALA A 431 19.10 11.38 -14.96
N HIS A 432 18.22 12.20 -15.51
CA HIS A 432 17.80 13.44 -14.87
C HIS A 432 16.96 13.21 -13.60
N VAL A 433 15.84 12.50 -13.70
CA VAL A 433 14.85 12.39 -12.60
C VAL A 433 15.22 11.32 -11.57
N ASP A 434 15.73 10.17 -12.02
CA ASP A 434 16.06 9.07 -11.11
C ASP A 434 17.39 9.31 -10.40
N GLU A 435 18.42 9.63 -11.18
CA GLU A 435 19.81 9.63 -10.73
C GLU A 435 20.36 11.00 -10.34
N ALA A 436 19.87 12.12 -10.89
CA ALA A 436 20.30 13.47 -10.50
C ALA A 436 19.35 14.11 -9.48
N LEU A 437 18.06 14.16 -9.81
CA LEU A 437 17.05 14.82 -9.00
C LEU A 437 16.87 14.13 -7.64
N SER A 438 16.49 14.92 -6.64
CA SER A 438 16.21 14.43 -5.29
C SER A 438 14.76 14.70 -4.93
N PHE A 439 14.09 13.65 -4.46
CA PHE A 439 12.79 13.75 -3.81
C PHE A 439 13.05 13.59 -2.32
N CYS A 440 12.82 14.62 -1.53
CA CYS A 440 13.25 14.70 -0.14
C CYS A 440 12.19 15.34 0.73
N VAL A 441 11.82 14.71 1.84
CA VAL A 441 10.81 15.28 2.76
C VAL A 441 11.24 16.62 3.39
N SER A 442 12.54 16.95 3.37
CA SER A 442 13.04 18.26 3.81
C SER A 442 12.80 19.38 2.79
N HIS A 443 12.51 19.03 1.53
CA HIS A 443 12.10 19.99 0.51
C HIS A 443 10.63 20.35 0.73
N SER A 444 10.37 21.08 1.80
CA SER A 444 9.01 21.31 2.28
C SER A 444 8.82 22.74 2.76
N LEU A 445 7.60 23.24 2.59
CA LEU A 445 7.13 24.41 3.31
C LEU A 445 7.18 24.12 4.81
N ALA A 446 7.48 25.13 5.62
CA ALA A 446 7.40 25.03 7.07
C ALA A 446 5.97 24.68 7.54
N ALA A 447 4.95 25.05 6.75
CA ALA A 447 3.56 24.66 6.95
C ALA A 447 3.29 23.17 6.70
N HIS A 448 4.16 22.49 5.94
CA HIS A 448 4.10 21.06 5.59
C HIS A 448 5.26 20.26 6.20
N ARG A 449 5.81 20.73 7.33
CA ARG A 449 6.96 20.11 8.00
C ARG A 449 6.67 18.65 8.34
N PRO A 450 7.50 17.68 7.92
CA PRO A 450 7.38 16.29 8.36
C PRO A 450 7.48 16.16 9.88
N LEU A 451 6.62 15.35 10.51
CA LEU A 451 6.54 15.19 11.98
C LEU A 451 6.75 13.73 12.41
N GLY A 452 7.26 13.56 13.64
CA GLY A 452 7.42 12.27 14.31
C GLY A 452 8.76 11.59 14.06
N SER A 453 9.07 10.59 14.88
CA SER A 453 10.37 9.88 14.92
C SER A 453 10.90 9.46 13.54
N ILE A 454 10.07 8.81 12.72
CA ILE A 454 10.45 8.40 11.36
C ILE A 454 10.82 9.60 10.48
N ASN A 455 10.04 10.68 10.54
CA ASN A 455 10.30 11.84 9.70
C ASN A 455 11.51 12.64 10.18
N ARG A 456 11.80 12.70 11.49
CA ARG A 456 13.07 13.27 11.98
C ARG A 456 14.28 12.50 11.45
N ALA A 457 14.20 11.18 11.36
CA ALA A 457 15.22 10.38 10.66
C ALA A 457 15.29 10.72 9.16
N ARG A 458 14.15 10.81 8.46
CA ARG A 458 14.10 11.12 7.02
C ARG A 458 14.63 12.52 6.70
N LEU A 459 14.36 13.52 7.54
CA LEU A 459 14.84 14.90 7.42
C LEU A 459 16.38 14.97 7.41
N ARG A 460 17.07 14.06 8.12
CA ARG A 460 18.54 13.97 8.11
C ARG A 460 19.09 13.01 7.05
N ALA A 461 18.46 11.86 6.88
CA ALA A 461 18.97 10.79 6.01
C ALA A 461 18.86 11.11 4.51
N TYR A 462 17.73 11.66 4.07
CA TYR A 462 17.54 11.94 2.64
C TYR A 462 18.55 12.95 2.09
N PRO A 463 18.80 14.11 2.74
CA PRO A 463 19.83 15.04 2.28
C PRO A 463 21.24 14.42 2.26
N ALA A 464 21.58 13.59 3.26
CA ALA A 464 22.87 12.92 3.33
C ALA A 464 23.08 11.95 2.14
N LEU A 465 22.13 11.06 1.88
CA LEU A 465 22.21 10.10 0.78
C LEU A 465 22.11 10.76 -0.60
N ALA A 466 21.33 11.83 -0.71
CA ALA A 466 21.26 12.61 -1.94
C ALA A 466 22.61 13.26 -2.29
N ARG A 467 23.37 13.75 -1.28
CA ARG A 467 24.72 14.28 -1.48
C ARG A 467 25.69 13.20 -1.96
N LEU A 468 25.69 12.03 -1.33
CA LEU A 468 26.55 10.91 -1.72
C LEU A 468 26.28 10.46 -3.17
N ARG A 469 25.00 10.27 -3.52
CA ARG A 469 24.60 9.87 -4.88
C ARG A 469 25.04 10.89 -5.93
N ARG A 470 24.94 12.19 -5.64
CA ARG A 470 25.39 13.25 -6.55
C ARG A 470 26.90 13.31 -6.70
N GLN A 471 27.63 13.15 -5.60
CA GLN A 471 29.10 13.09 -5.60
C GLN A 471 29.57 11.90 -6.44
N ALA A 472 28.99 10.71 -6.25
CA ALA A 472 29.30 9.53 -7.05
C ALA A 472 28.92 9.69 -8.53
N GLY A 473 27.89 10.49 -8.83
CA GLY A 473 27.43 10.75 -10.20
C GLY A 473 28.12 11.92 -10.91
N ASN A 474 29.00 12.66 -10.24
CA ASN A 474 29.57 13.92 -10.74
C ASN A 474 28.52 14.95 -11.21
N ARG A 475 27.39 15.08 -10.51
CA ARG A 475 26.30 15.99 -10.90
C ARG A 475 26.11 17.14 -9.91
N PRO A 476 25.99 18.40 -10.37
CA PRO A 476 25.77 19.55 -9.50
C PRO A 476 24.38 19.51 -8.84
N VAL A 477 24.26 20.15 -7.67
CA VAL A 477 22.99 20.29 -6.94
C VAL A 477 22.18 21.40 -7.60
N GLN A 478 21.07 21.07 -8.26
CA GLN A 478 20.09 22.07 -8.69
C GLN A 478 18.68 21.49 -8.53
N GLU A 479 17.86 22.17 -7.72
CA GLU A 479 16.42 21.99 -7.75
C GLU A 479 15.86 22.65 -9.00
N PRO A 480 14.87 22.03 -9.68
CA PRO A 480 14.34 22.57 -10.91
C PRO A 480 13.62 23.88 -10.63
N ARG A 481 13.87 24.89 -11.48
CA ARG A 481 13.17 26.19 -11.45
C ARG A 481 12.00 26.21 -12.44
N SER A 482 12.06 25.37 -13.47
CA SER A 482 11.01 25.19 -14.47
C SER A 482 10.84 23.72 -14.84
N ILE A 483 9.63 23.34 -15.27
CA ILE A 483 9.37 22.00 -15.81
C ILE A 483 10.11 21.74 -17.13
N ALA A 484 10.50 22.80 -17.85
CA ALA A 484 11.26 22.70 -19.09
C ALA A 484 12.69 22.14 -18.89
N GLU A 485 13.17 22.08 -17.64
CA GLU A 485 14.47 21.46 -17.31
C GLU A 485 14.38 19.93 -17.29
N ILE A 486 13.18 19.36 -17.26
CA ILE A 486 12.98 17.91 -17.27
C ILE A 486 13.00 17.41 -18.71
N PRO A 487 13.91 16.48 -19.08
CA PRO A 487 13.98 15.94 -20.44
C PRO A 487 12.65 15.30 -20.87
N ALA A 488 12.37 15.41 -22.17
CA ALA A 488 11.18 14.85 -22.82
C ALA A 488 11.06 13.33 -22.66
#